data_AF-A0A7Y8I182-F1
#
_entry.id   AF-A0A7Y8I182-F1
#
_cell.length_a   1.000
_cell.length_b   1.000
_cell.length_c   1.000
_cell.angle_alpha   90.00
_cell.angle_beta   90.00
_cell.angle_gamma   90.00
#
_symmetry.space_group_name_H-M   'P 1'
#
loop_
_entity.id
_entity.type
_entity.pdbx_description
1 polymer ?
#
loop_
_entity_poly.entity_id
_entity_poly.type
_entity_poly.pdbx_seq_one_letter_code
_entity_poly.pdbx_strand_id
1 'polypeptide(L)'
;MSSPTTLASTPAAARPLPWKAIAWFTILLLVLFAQVFAGLIREWGSDEDMGHGFFVIPVALYVTWQKRDELLAIKPQPSPWGYLFILGGFLFLLAGVLGAEFFISRVGLLV
;
A
#
# COMPACT_ATOMS: atom_id res chain seq x y z
N MET A 1 -47.69 -20.96 -17.99
CA MET A 1 -46.34 -20.99 -18.61
C MET A 1 -45.80 -19.56 -18.62
N SER A 2 -45.12 -19.15 -17.55
CA SER A 2 -44.45 -17.84 -17.44
C SER A 2 -42.96 -18.06 -17.65
N SER A 3 -42.45 -17.57 -18.78
CA SER A 3 -41.03 -17.64 -19.16
C SER A 3 -40.14 -16.93 -18.13
N PRO A 4 -38.95 -17.46 -17.80
CA PRO A 4 -37.99 -16.73 -16.99
C PRO A 4 -37.31 -15.66 -17.86
N THR A 5 -37.55 -14.39 -17.54
CA THR A 5 -36.79 -13.26 -18.08
C THR A 5 -35.34 -13.38 -17.60
N THR A 6 -34.48 -13.94 -18.44
CA THR A 6 -33.03 -13.92 -18.23
C THR A 6 -32.53 -12.48 -18.40
N LEU A 7 -32.34 -11.77 -17.29
CA LEU A 7 -31.59 -10.51 -17.27
C LEU A 7 -30.14 -10.84 -17.62
N ALA A 8 -29.75 -10.61 -18.88
CA ALA A 8 -28.37 -10.70 -19.32
C ALA A 8 -27.52 -9.74 -18.48
N SER A 9 -26.69 -10.29 -17.59
CA SER A 9 -25.70 -9.53 -16.86
C SER A 9 -24.59 -9.11 -17.84
N THR A 10 -24.62 -7.85 -18.30
CA THR A 10 -23.55 -7.27 -19.11
C THR A 10 -22.20 -7.47 -18.39
N PRO A 11 -21.17 -8.07 -19.04
CA PRO A 11 -19.86 -8.22 -18.43
C PRO A 11 -19.30 -6.82 -18.13
N ALA A 12 -18.96 -6.57 -16.86
CA ALA A 12 -18.33 -5.31 -16.47
C ALA A 12 -16.96 -5.21 -17.17
N ALA A 13 -16.83 -4.31 -18.14
CA ALA A 13 -15.59 -4.10 -18.90
C ALA A 13 -14.41 -3.78 -17.96
N ALA A 14 -13.26 -4.41 -18.19
CA ALA A 14 -12.05 -4.18 -17.40
C ALA A 14 -11.55 -2.74 -17.63
N ARG A 15 -11.45 -1.95 -16.56
CA ARG A 15 -10.93 -0.59 -16.60
C ARG A 15 -9.40 -0.64 -16.62
N PRO A 16 -8.70 0.14 -17.49
CA PRO A 16 -7.25 0.17 -17.48
C PRO A 16 -6.71 0.71 -16.15
N LEU A 17 -5.58 0.15 -15.70
CA LEU A 17 -4.92 0.58 -14.47
C LEU A 17 -4.41 2.03 -14.59
N PRO A 18 -4.65 2.90 -13.59
CA PRO A 18 -4.23 4.30 -13.64
C PRO A 18 -2.73 4.46 -13.27
N TRP A 19 -1.83 3.98 -14.14
CA TRP A 19 -0.39 3.90 -13.85
C TRP A 19 0.25 5.24 -13.47
N LYS A 20 -0.22 6.35 -14.06
CA LYS A 20 0.24 7.71 -13.70
C LYS A 20 -0.09 8.08 -12.26
N ALA A 21 -1.32 7.78 -11.82
CA ALA A 21 -1.75 8.09 -10.45
C ALA A 21 -1.03 7.20 -9.45
N ILE A 22 -0.86 5.91 -9.77
CA ILE A 22 -0.09 4.97 -8.95
C ILE A 22 1.35 5.47 -8.83
N ALA A 23 2.03 5.75 -9.94
CA ALA A 23 3.41 6.24 -9.93
C ALA A 23 3.55 7.55 -9.12
N TRP A 24 2.64 8.51 -9.33
CA TRP A 24 2.67 9.77 -8.60
C TRP A 24 2.51 9.58 -7.09
N PHE A 25 1.53 8.78 -6.67
CA PHE A 25 1.27 8.51 -5.25
C PHE A 25 2.42 7.71 -4.61
N THR A 26 2.94 6.70 -5.31
CA THR A 26 4.11 5.93 -4.85
C THR A 26 5.33 6.82 -4.68
N ILE A 27 5.61 7.72 -5.63
CA ILE A 27 6.73 8.67 -5.50
C ILE A 27 6.53 9.58 -4.30
N LEU A 28 5.33 10.14 -4.12
CA LEU A 28 5.03 11.02 -2.99
C LEU A 28 5.25 10.30 -1.64
N LEU A 29 4.81 9.04 -1.54
CA LEU A 29 4.99 8.21 -0.35
C LEU A 29 6.46 7.90 -0.10
N LEU A 30 7.23 7.52 -1.13
CA LEU A 30 8.66 7.28 -1.01
C LEU A 30 9.43 8.54 -0.57
N VAL A 31 9.08 9.71 -1.10
CA VAL A 31 9.71 10.98 -0.73
C VAL A 31 9.37 11.34 0.71
N LEU A 32 8.09 11.27 1.08
CA LEU A 32 7.63 11.65 2.42
C LEU A 32 8.21 10.74 3.52
N PHE A 33 8.34 9.45 3.24
CA PHE A 33 8.87 8.45 4.17
C PHE A 33 10.36 8.13 3.90
N ALA A 34 11.07 8.92 3.10
CA ALA A 34 12.46 8.63 2.70
C ALA A 34 13.40 8.41 3.90
N GLN A 35 13.27 9.23 4.95
CA GLN A 35 14.07 9.08 6.16
C GLN A 35 13.73 7.81 6.94
N VAL A 36 12.45 7.40 6.94
CA VAL A 36 12.01 6.15 7.56
C VAL A 36 12.64 4.97 6.82
N PHE A 37 12.54 4.94 5.49
CA PHE A 37 13.18 3.89 4.68
C PHE A 37 14.69 3.84 4.86
N ALA A 38 15.38 4.98 4.87
CA ALA A 38 16.82 5.04 5.11
C ALA A 38 17.20 4.48 6.49
N GLY A 39 16.39 4.77 7.52
CA GLY A 39 16.54 4.20 8.85
C GLY A 39 16.40 2.67 8.85
N LEU A 40 15.38 2.12 8.17
CA LEU A 40 15.19 0.66 8.07
C LEU A 40 16.35 -0.02 7.33
N ILE A 41 16.77 0.53 6.18
CA ILE A 41 17.87 -0.04 5.39
C ILE A 41 19.16 -0.05 6.21
N ARG A 42 19.43 1.03 6.95
CA ARG A 42 20.59 1.11 7.84
C ARG A 42 20.51 0.06 8.93
N GLU A 43 19.38 -0.03 9.63
CA GLU A 43 19.15 -1.00 10.71
C GLU A 43 19.36 -2.43 10.22
N TRP A 44 18.73 -2.83 9.12
CA TRP A 44 18.91 -4.17 8.53
C TRP A 44 20.33 -4.43 8.06
N GLY A 45 21.06 -3.39 7.63
CA GLY A 45 22.43 -3.54 7.14
C GLY A 45 23.48 -3.53 8.25
N SER A 46 23.20 -2.92 9.40
CA SER A 46 24.17 -2.76 10.50
C SER A 46 23.93 -3.66 11.70
N ASP A 47 22.72 -4.19 11.86
CA ASP A 47 22.33 -5.06 12.97
C ASP A 47 22.17 -6.50 12.45
N GLU A 48 22.99 -7.42 12.97
CA GLU A 48 23.02 -8.83 12.55
C GLU A 48 21.69 -9.54 12.80
N ASP A 49 20.94 -9.16 13.84
CA ASP A 49 19.66 -9.78 14.18
C ASP A 49 18.53 -9.31 13.24
N MET A 50 18.66 -8.12 12.65
CA MET A 50 17.64 -7.48 11.81
C MET A 50 17.88 -7.64 10.30
N GLY A 51 18.97 -8.26 9.87
CA GLY A 51 19.31 -8.46 8.46
C GLY A 51 18.28 -9.28 7.66
N HIS A 52 17.47 -10.09 8.34
CA HIS A 52 16.37 -10.84 7.73
C HIS A 52 15.30 -9.92 7.08
N GLY A 53 15.24 -8.64 7.46
CA GLY A 53 14.36 -7.64 6.86
C GLY A 53 14.52 -7.51 5.33
N PHE A 54 15.74 -7.69 4.81
CA PHE A 54 15.98 -7.69 3.36
C PHE A 54 15.29 -8.85 2.63
N PHE A 55 15.10 -10.00 3.29
CA PHE A 55 14.42 -11.16 2.71
C PHE A 55 12.90 -10.96 2.63
N VAL A 56 12.34 -10.12 3.50
CA VAL A 56 10.90 -9.82 3.51
C VAL A 56 10.47 -9.12 2.22
N ILE A 57 11.29 -8.22 1.66
CA ILE A 57 10.97 -7.48 0.42
C ILE A 57 10.70 -8.41 -0.78
N PRO A 58 11.64 -9.29 -1.21
CA PRO A 58 11.41 -10.16 -2.36
C PRO A 58 10.29 -11.17 -2.10
N VAL A 59 10.13 -11.66 -0.87
CA VAL A 59 9.03 -12.58 -0.52
C VAL A 59 7.68 -11.88 -0.63
N ALA A 60 7.55 -10.66 -0.12
CA ALA A 60 6.32 -9.87 -0.25
C ALA A 60 5.97 -9.63 -1.72
N LEU A 61 6.95 -9.23 -2.54
CA LEU A 61 6.74 -9.07 -3.99
C LEU A 61 6.33 -10.37 -4.67
N TYR A 62 6.95 -11.50 -4.32
CA TYR A 62 6.59 -12.80 -4.85
C TYR A 62 5.15 -13.20 -4.47
N VAL A 63 4.75 -13.00 -3.21
CA VAL A 63 3.37 -13.28 -2.76
C VAL A 63 2.37 -12.39 -3.49
N THR A 64 2.67 -11.09 -3.65
CA THR A 64 1.83 -10.18 -4.45
C THR A 64 1.73 -10.63 -5.91
N TRP A 65 2.84 -11.10 -6.49
CA TRP A 65 2.86 -11.63 -7.86
C TRP A 65 2.01 -12.90 -8.03
N GLN A 66 2.06 -13.81 -7.06
CA GLN A 66 1.23 -15.02 -7.02
C GLN A 66 -0.26 -14.67 -6.98
N LYS A 67 -0.64 -13.61 -6.27
CA LYS A 67 -2.03 -13.15 -6.14
C LYS A 67 -2.46 -12.10 -7.18
N ARG A 68 -1.64 -11.82 -8.20
CA ARG A 68 -1.92 -10.73 -9.15
C ARG A 68 -3.29 -10.84 -9.83
N ASP A 69 -3.71 -12.06 -10.21
CA ASP A 69 -4.95 -12.25 -10.95
C ASP A 69 -6.17 -11.99 -10.06
N GLU A 70 -6.09 -12.37 -8.78
CA GLU A 70 -7.09 -12.04 -7.75
C GLU A 70 -7.13 -10.53 -7.49
N LEU A 71 -5.96 -9.89 -7.34
CA LEU A 71 -5.84 -8.45 -7.12
C LEU A 71 -6.40 -7.63 -8.29
N LEU A 72 -6.17 -8.07 -9.53
CA LEU A 72 -6.69 -7.43 -10.74
C LEU A 72 -8.21 -7.62 -10.91
N ALA A 73 -8.79 -8.65 -10.29
CA ALA A 73 -10.24 -8.88 -10.33
C ALA A 73 -11.01 -8.00 -9.33
N ILE A 74 -10.35 -7.40 -8.34
CA ILE A 74 -10.97 -6.52 -7.35
C ILE A 74 -11.45 -5.23 -8.03
N LYS A 75 -12.75 -4.93 -7.90
CA LYS A 75 -13.31 -3.65 -8.36
C LYS A 75 -13.00 -2.55 -7.35
N PRO A 76 -12.24 -1.50 -7.73
CA PRO A 76 -11.94 -0.39 -6.82
C PRO A 76 -13.23 0.33 -6.42
N GLN A 77 -13.53 0.38 -5.14
CA GLN A 77 -14.64 1.16 -4.59
C GLN A 77 -14.07 2.36 -3.81
N PRO A 78 -14.20 3.59 -4.33
CA PRO A 78 -13.72 4.76 -3.60
C PRO A 78 -14.54 4.95 -2.33
N SER A 79 -13.86 5.02 -1.19
CA SER A 79 -14.47 5.30 0.12
C SER A 79 -13.96 6.63 0.65
N PRO A 80 -14.83 7.54 1.11
CA PRO A 80 -14.43 8.81 1.71
C PRO A 80 -13.63 8.62 3.01
N TRP A 81 -13.76 7.46 3.67
CA TRP A 81 -12.95 7.11 4.84
C TRP A 81 -11.46 7.04 4.52
N GLY A 82 -11.08 6.83 3.25
CA GLY A 82 -9.68 6.83 2.82
C GLY A 82 -8.96 8.15 3.17
N TYR A 83 -9.65 9.29 3.11
CA TYR A 83 -9.06 10.58 3.49
C TYR A 83 -8.73 10.65 4.99
N LEU A 84 -9.56 10.04 5.84
CA LEU A 84 -9.31 9.99 7.28
C LEU A 84 -8.06 9.16 7.60
N PHE A 85 -7.88 8.02 6.92
CA PHE A 85 -6.67 7.19 7.06
C PHE A 85 -5.42 7.94 6.59
N ILE A 86 -5.47 8.58 5.42
CA ILE A 86 -4.35 9.40 4.92
C ILE A 86 -3.97 10.49 5.92
N LEU A 87 -4.96 11.18 6.49
CA LEU A 87 -4.71 12.19 7.51
C LEU A 87 -4.11 11.58 8.78
N GLY A 88 -4.63 10.44 9.22
CA GLY A 88 -4.09 9.69 10.36
C GLY A 88 -2.64 9.27 10.16
N GLY A 89 -2.29 8.66 9.02
CA GLY A 89 -0.92 8.28 8.68
C GLY A 89 0.03 9.48 8.66
N PHE A 90 -0.42 10.62 8.13
CA PHE A 90 0.34 11.86 8.16
C PHE A 90 0.55 12.40 9.60
N LEU A 91 -0.48 12.33 10.45
CA LEU A 91 -0.36 12.73 11.85
C LEU A 91 0.59 11.81 12.63
N PHE A 92 0.57 10.49 12.38
CA PHE A 92 1.54 9.56 12.96
C PHE A 92 2.97 9.88 12.50
N LEU A 93 3.16 10.18 11.22
CA LEU A 93 4.47 10.60 10.70
C LEU A 93 4.96 11.86 11.43
N LEU A 94 4.12 12.90 11.53
CA LEU A 94 4.46 14.13 12.26
C LEU A 94 4.78 13.87 13.73
N ALA A 95 3.95 13.06 14.42
CA ALA A 95 4.18 12.71 15.81
C ALA A 95 5.51 11.99 16.01
N GLY A 96 5.86 11.04 15.15
CA GLY A 96 7.15 10.36 15.23
C GLY A 96 8.35 11.25 14.90
N VAL A 97 8.21 12.17 13.93
CA VAL A 97 9.27 13.13 13.60
C VAL A 97 9.49 14.13 14.73
N LEU A 98 8.41 14.70 15.27
CA LEU A 98 8.47 15.69 16.36
C LEU A 98 8.87 15.06 17.71
N GLY A 99 8.43 13.83 17.95
CA GLY A 99 8.80 13.05 19.14
C GLY A 99 10.17 12.39 19.06
N ALA A 100 10.86 12.48 17.91
CA ALA A 100 12.11 11.75 17.62
C ALA A 100 11.98 10.23 17.82
N GLU A 101 10.79 9.67 17.58
CA GLU A 101 10.50 8.24 17.72
C GLU A 101 10.32 7.55 16.37
N PHE A 102 11.22 6.63 16.07
CA PHE A 102 11.18 5.88 14.82
C PHE A 102 9.98 4.94 14.70
N PHE A 103 9.47 4.40 15.81
CA PHE A 103 8.35 3.46 15.78
C PHE A 103 7.06 4.13 15.31
N ILE A 104 6.73 5.30 15.83
CA ILE A 104 5.50 6.03 15.49
C ILE A 104 5.53 6.46 14.01
N SER A 105 6.68 6.93 13.52
CA SER A 105 6.83 7.25 12.09
C SER A 105 6.65 6.03 11.18
N ARG A 106 7.06 4.83 11.61
CA ARG A 106 6.85 3.58 10.86
C ARG A 106 5.37 3.17 10.84
N VAL A 107 4.64 3.36 11.94
CA VAL A 107 3.20 3.09 11.99
C VAL A 107 2.44 3.97 10.99
N GLY A 108 2.88 5.21 10.79
CA GLY A 108 2.29 6.11 9.78
C GLY A 108 2.36 5.59 8.34
N LEU A 109 3.29 4.67 8.02
CA LEU A 109 3.37 4.02 6.70
C LEU A 109 2.29 2.94 6.50
N LEU A 110 1.80 2.33 7.58
CA LEU A 110 0.82 1.25 7.56
C LEU A 110 -0.63 1.75 7.50
N VAL A 111 -0.85 3.01 7.90
CA VAL A 111 -2.16 3.67 7.97
C VAL A 111 -2.42 4.42 6.67
#